data_AF-A0A177DAP6-F1
#
_entry.id   AF-A0A177DAP6-F1
#
_cell.length_a   1.000
_cell.length_b   1.000
_cell.length_c   1.000
_cell.angle_alpha   90.00
_cell.angle_beta   90.00
_cell.angle_gamma   90.00
#
_symmetry.space_group_name_H-M   'P 1'
#
loop_
_entity.id
_entity.type
_entity.pdbx_description
1 polymer ?
#
loop_
_entity_poly.entity_id
_entity_poly.type
_entity_poly.pdbx_seq_one_letter_code
_entity_poly.pdbx_strand_id
1 'polypeptide(L)'
;MSTKKEKVEEEKTRVFTPPRQTTNGCWLPGPGAQVDAFTSTSVRARTETEGRPAWWCKVDKLVVFDGVDADSEGDMKIHTRTSKGLSIARRRGDMETIVIPMNCAHCQEMLNRHEWKYDMRVCKRSVCWDCKERCKWELEQEQLVHEETAAKADGNRYRADSVLQDEEPEEEHMMQKIGIEQERSMSPIEAIGGIEERLESRTVVA
;
A
#
# COMPACT_ATOMS: atom_id res chain seq x y z
N MET A 1 -22.07 61.68 2.19
CA MET A 1 -22.60 60.34 1.88
C MET A 1 -21.47 59.53 1.27
N SER A 2 -20.99 58.50 1.98
CA SER A 2 -19.84 57.70 1.56
C SER A 2 -20.35 56.35 1.05
N THR A 3 -20.27 56.14 -0.27
CA THR A 3 -20.68 54.91 -0.94
C THR A 3 -19.67 53.81 -0.63
N LYS A 4 -20.06 52.87 0.24
CA LYS A 4 -19.34 51.60 0.42
C LYS A 4 -19.43 50.82 -0.90
N LYS A 5 -18.29 50.64 -1.57
CA LYS A 5 -18.17 49.68 -2.68
C LYS A 5 -18.30 48.27 -2.10
N GLU A 6 -19.43 47.61 -2.34
CA GLU A 6 -19.54 46.16 -2.21
C GLU A 6 -18.58 45.53 -3.22
N LYS A 7 -17.53 44.88 -2.70
CA LYS A 7 -16.74 43.94 -3.49
C LYS A 7 -17.59 42.69 -3.63
N VAL A 8 -18.20 42.53 -4.79
CA VAL A 8 -18.69 41.23 -5.26
C VAL A 8 -17.43 40.37 -5.45
N GLU A 9 -17.09 39.57 -4.45
CA GLU A 9 -16.10 38.51 -4.62
C GLU A 9 -16.74 37.47 -5.54
N GLU A 10 -16.27 37.39 -6.77
CA GLU A 10 -16.56 36.26 -7.64
C GLU A 10 -16.26 34.97 -6.86
N GLU A 11 -17.29 34.15 -6.71
CA GLU A 11 -17.21 32.85 -6.04
C GLU A 11 -16.34 31.92 -6.90
N LYS A 12 -15.02 32.05 -6.73
CA LYS A 12 -14.04 31.25 -7.44
C LYS A 12 -14.27 29.79 -7.05
N THR A 13 -14.90 29.03 -7.95
CA THR A 13 -15.12 27.59 -7.80
C THR A 13 -13.81 26.92 -7.42
N ARG A 14 -13.75 26.39 -6.19
CA ARG A 14 -12.57 25.67 -5.70
C ARG A 14 -12.64 24.25 -6.23
N VAL A 15 -11.61 23.82 -6.94
CA VAL A 15 -11.49 22.46 -7.48
C VAL A 15 -10.41 21.74 -6.67
N PHE A 16 -10.79 20.64 -6.02
CA PHE A 16 -9.83 19.77 -5.35
C PHE A 16 -8.98 19.06 -6.40
N THR A 17 -7.65 19.10 -6.24
CA THR A 17 -6.71 18.33 -7.06
C THR A 17 -6.11 17.22 -6.19
N PRO A 18 -6.34 15.94 -6.52
CA PRO A 18 -5.83 14.83 -5.72
C PRO A 18 -4.28 14.82 -5.74
N PRO A 19 -3.65 14.28 -4.68
CA PRO A 19 -2.20 14.19 -4.62
C PRO A 19 -1.69 13.30 -5.76
N ARG A 20 -0.70 13.81 -6.50
CA ARG A 20 -0.08 13.05 -7.58
C ARG A 20 0.76 11.91 -7.01
N GLN A 21 0.63 10.73 -7.59
CA GLN A 21 1.52 9.62 -7.29
C GLN A 21 2.93 9.92 -7.80
N THR A 22 3.95 9.50 -7.06
CA THR A 22 5.33 9.59 -7.53
C THR A 22 5.54 8.57 -8.64
N THR A 23 6.13 9.01 -9.76
CA THR A 23 6.45 8.12 -10.89
C THR A 23 7.40 7.02 -10.37
N ASN A 24 6.97 5.76 -10.44
CA ASN A 24 7.69 4.59 -9.92
C ASN A 24 8.04 4.65 -8.42
N GLY A 25 7.30 5.44 -7.62
CA GLY A 25 7.57 5.57 -6.19
C GLY A 25 8.83 6.40 -5.85
N CYS A 26 9.48 7.00 -6.85
CA CYS A 26 10.77 7.66 -6.68
C CYS A 26 10.60 9.12 -6.23
N TRP A 27 11.28 9.48 -5.13
CA TRP A 27 11.30 10.84 -4.58
C TRP A 27 12.42 11.70 -5.17
N LEU A 28 13.50 11.05 -5.63
CA LEU A 28 14.65 11.73 -6.20
C LEU A 28 14.40 11.99 -7.68
N PRO A 29 14.56 13.23 -8.18
CA PRO A 29 14.43 13.51 -9.60
C PRO A 29 15.49 12.71 -10.36
N GLY A 30 15.06 11.89 -11.31
CA GLY A 30 15.97 11.26 -12.26
C GLY A 30 16.63 12.30 -13.18
N PRO A 31 17.74 11.95 -13.86
CA PRO A 31 18.44 12.85 -14.77
C PRO A 31 17.60 13.33 -15.97
N GLY A 32 16.46 12.69 -16.24
CA GLY A 32 15.50 13.09 -17.27
C GLY A 32 14.33 13.96 -16.80
N ALA A 33 14.48 14.65 -15.66
CA ALA A 33 13.57 15.67 -15.11
C ALA A 33 12.06 15.35 -15.23
N GLN A 34 11.44 15.00 -14.09
CA GLN A 34 9.98 15.11 -13.97
C GLN A 34 9.58 16.53 -14.39
N VAL A 35 8.69 16.64 -15.38
CA VAL A 35 8.28 17.90 -16.02
C VAL A 35 7.63 18.88 -15.02
N ASP A 36 7.20 18.37 -13.86
CA ASP A 36 6.64 19.15 -12.77
C ASP A 36 7.41 18.93 -11.46
N ALA A 37 7.67 20.02 -10.74
CA ALA A 37 8.37 20.00 -9.46
C ALA A 37 7.61 19.17 -8.42
N PHE A 38 8.35 18.27 -7.76
CA PHE A 38 7.87 17.53 -6.60
C PHE A 38 7.39 18.51 -5.50
N THR A 39 6.11 18.43 -5.13
CA THR A 39 5.53 19.26 -4.08
C THR A 39 5.39 18.47 -2.78
N SER A 40 5.68 19.09 -1.64
CA SER A 40 5.55 18.44 -0.33
C SER A 40 4.12 17.94 -0.04
N THR A 41 3.12 18.50 -0.71
CA THR A 41 1.72 18.06 -0.67
C THR A 41 1.48 16.70 -1.32
N SER A 42 2.32 16.26 -2.25
CA SER A 42 2.20 14.94 -2.90
C SER A 42 2.72 13.79 -2.03
N VAL A 43 3.40 14.08 -0.91
CA VAL A 43 3.88 13.04 0.00
C VAL A 43 2.68 12.38 0.68
N ARG A 44 2.55 11.06 0.52
CA ARG A 44 1.68 10.23 1.35
C ARG A 44 2.55 9.57 2.42
N ALA A 45 2.30 9.94 3.67
CA ALA A 45 2.95 9.37 4.84
C ALA A 45 1.90 8.67 5.69
N ARG A 46 2.36 7.91 6.68
CA ARG A 46 1.50 7.28 7.69
C ARG A 46 2.03 7.54 9.09
N THR A 47 1.16 7.54 10.08
CA THR A 47 1.59 7.52 11.47
C THR A 47 2.18 6.16 11.84
N GLU A 48 3.18 6.15 12.73
CA GLU A 48 3.79 4.90 13.19
C GLU A 48 2.84 4.10 14.09
N THR A 49 2.10 4.77 14.99
CA THR A 49 1.30 4.11 16.02
C THR A 49 0.03 3.48 15.48
N GLU A 50 -0.70 4.20 14.61
CA GLU A 50 -2.02 3.79 14.12
C GLU A 50 -2.06 3.58 12.59
N GLY A 51 -0.95 3.82 11.88
CA GLY A 51 -0.92 3.70 10.42
C GLY A 51 -1.78 4.72 9.68
N ARG A 52 -2.20 5.81 10.35
CA ARG A 52 -3.14 6.82 9.83
C ARG A 52 -2.53 7.63 8.70
N PRO A 53 -3.27 7.94 7.62
CA PRO A 53 -2.77 8.79 6.55
C PRO A 53 -2.33 10.17 7.06
N ALA A 54 -1.16 10.61 6.60
CA ALA A 54 -0.59 11.90 6.96
C ALA A 54 0.05 12.59 5.73
N TRP A 55 -0.02 13.91 5.70
CA TRP A 55 0.55 14.71 4.60
C TRP A 55 0.88 16.14 5.02
N TRP A 56 1.69 16.80 4.21
CA TRP A 56 2.04 18.20 4.40
C TRP A 56 1.08 19.11 3.63
N CYS A 57 0.61 20.16 4.30
CA CYS A 57 -0.22 21.22 3.76
C CYS A 57 0.47 22.57 3.95
N LYS A 58 0.38 23.44 2.94
CA LYS A 58 0.93 24.80 3.01
C LYS A 58 0.39 25.59 4.21
N VAL A 59 -0.91 25.47 4.47
CA VAL A 59 -1.65 26.20 5.51
C VAL A 59 -1.56 25.51 6.86
N ASP A 60 -1.85 24.20 6.91
CA ASP A 60 -1.97 23.45 8.16
C ASP A 60 -0.69 22.71 8.57
N LYS A 61 0.41 22.90 7.82
CA LYS A 61 1.71 22.28 8.04
C LYS A 61 1.66 20.76 7.90
N LEU A 62 1.47 20.00 8.96
CA LEU A 62 1.23 18.55 8.90
C LEU A 62 -0.24 18.30 9.25
N VAL A 63 -0.87 17.41 8.49
CA VAL A 63 -2.22 16.91 8.73
C VAL A 63 -2.15 15.40 8.89
N VAL A 64 -2.81 14.88 9.91
CA VAL A 64 -3.06 13.47 10.18
C VAL A 64 -4.57 13.26 10.16
N PHE A 65 -5.01 12.27 9.41
CA PHE A 65 -6.41 11.91 9.26
C PHE A 65 -6.74 10.74 10.19
N ASP A 66 -7.57 10.97 11.20
CA ASP A 66 -7.91 9.95 12.21
C ASP A 66 -9.16 9.15 11.84
N GLY A 67 -10.01 9.67 10.95
CA GLY A 67 -11.22 8.99 10.47
C GLY A 67 -12.39 9.95 10.24
N VAL A 68 -13.53 9.37 9.90
CA VAL A 68 -14.81 10.08 9.78
C VAL A 68 -15.83 9.39 10.66
N ASP A 69 -16.52 10.18 11.47
CA ASP A 69 -17.70 9.73 12.22
C ASP A 69 -18.96 10.21 11.49
N ALA A 70 -19.94 9.32 11.34
CA ALA A 70 -21.27 9.69 10.86
C ALA A 70 -22.13 10.05 12.07
N ASP A 71 -22.50 11.33 12.19
CA ASP A 71 -23.46 11.75 13.20
C ASP A 71 -24.84 11.15 12.87
N SER A 72 -25.70 10.96 13.89
CA SER A 72 -27.04 10.36 13.75
C SER A 72 -27.98 11.10 12.80
N GLU A 73 -27.63 12.34 12.44
CA GLU A 73 -28.36 13.21 11.51
C GLU A 73 -27.87 13.08 10.05
N GLY A 74 -26.86 12.23 9.79
CA GLY A 74 -26.30 12.00 8.46
C GLY A 74 -25.14 12.93 8.09
N ASP A 75 -24.74 13.83 8.99
CA ASP A 75 -23.59 14.70 8.78
C ASP A 75 -22.27 13.95 9.03
N MET A 76 -21.35 14.03 8.05
CA MET A 76 -20.02 13.43 8.14
C MET A 76 -19.04 14.36 8.85
N LYS A 77 -18.58 13.95 10.03
CA LYS A 77 -17.59 14.70 10.81
C LYS A 77 -16.20 14.12 10.62
N ILE A 78 -15.35 14.88 9.93
CA ILE A 78 -13.96 14.50 9.67
C ILE A 78 -13.10 14.82 10.90
N HIS A 79 -12.42 13.79 11.42
CA HIS A 79 -11.49 13.90 12.53
C HIS A 79 -10.05 14.03 12.03
N THR A 80 -9.42 15.15 12.38
CA THR A 80 -8.04 15.46 11.97
C THR A 80 -7.21 16.00 13.12
N ARG A 81 -5.92 15.65 13.12
CA ARG A 81 -4.87 16.25 13.93
C ARG A 81 -3.92 17.04 13.04
N THR A 82 -3.46 18.20 13.51
CA THR A 82 -2.55 19.06 12.74
C THR A 82 -1.48 19.70 13.60
N SER A 83 -0.33 19.98 12.99
CA SER A 83 0.77 20.71 13.62
C SER A 83 0.67 22.24 13.50
N LYS A 84 -0.41 22.75 12.90
CA LYS A 84 -0.69 24.18 12.75
C LYS A 84 -0.68 24.91 14.09
N GLY A 85 0.05 26.03 14.15
CA GLY A 85 0.06 26.93 15.30
C GLY A 85 0.88 26.43 16.50
N LEU A 86 1.63 25.32 16.37
CA LEU A 86 2.45 24.78 17.45
C LEU A 86 3.72 25.57 17.74
N SER A 87 4.14 26.46 16.84
CA SER A 87 5.16 27.47 17.19
C SER A 87 4.71 28.38 18.34
N ILE A 88 3.39 28.52 18.56
CA ILE A 88 2.79 29.35 19.62
C ILE A 88 2.24 28.49 20.78
N ALA A 89 1.83 27.24 20.54
CA ALA A 89 1.18 26.38 21.53
C ALA A 89 1.91 25.03 21.74
N ARG A 90 3.17 25.06 22.19
CA ARG A 90 4.00 23.85 22.43
C ARG A 90 3.50 22.88 23.52
N ARG A 91 2.45 23.21 24.29
CA ARG A 91 2.10 22.48 25.53
C ARG A 91 1.00 21.42 25.44
N ARG A 92 0.23 21.34 24.34
CA ARG A 92 -0.96 20.47 24.25
C ARG A 92 -0.96 19.53 23.04
N GLY A 93 0.15 19.46 22.30
CA GLY A 93 0.27 18.58 21.15
C GLY A 93 0.83 17.22 21.55
N ASP A 94 0.17 16.17 21.09
CA ASP A 94 0.62 14.79 21.19
C ASP A 94 1.83 14.59 20.28
N MET A 95 2.83 13.83 20.73
CA MET A 95 3.98 13.47 19.90
C MET A 95 3.56 12.33 18.98
N GLU A 96 3.76 12.51 17.67
CA GLU A 96 3.46 11.52 16.65
C GLU A 96 4.69 11.30 15.78
N THR A 97 5.03 10.04 15.51
CA THR A 97 6.06 9.69 14.53
C THR A 97 5.41 9.50 13.17
N ILE A 98 5.81 10.30 12.19
CA ILE A 98 5.35 10.19 10.81
C ILE A 98 6.36 9.40 10.00
N VAL A 99 5.91 8.33 9.38
CA VAL A 99 6.69 7.42 8.55
C VAL A 99 6.37 7.66 7.08
N ILE A 100 7.40 7.96 6.30
CA ILE A 100 7.31 8.04 4.84
C ILE A 100 7.96 6.76 4.28
N PRO A 101 7.19 5.84 3.68
CA PRO A 101 7.74 4.65 3.08
C PRO A 101 8.50 5.01 1.79
N MET A 102 9.70 4.43 1.61
CA MET A 102 10.45 4.53 0.37
C MET A 102 10.29 3.24 -0.41
N ASN A 103 9.36 3.21 -1.36
CA ASN A 103 9.06 2.02 -2.15
C ASN A 103 9.97 1.85 -3.38
N CYS A 104 10.76 2.87 -3.72
CA CYS A 104 11.61 2.86 -4.91
C CYS A 104 13.02 2.33 -4.59
N ALA A 105 13.45 1.28 -5.30
CA ALA A 105 14.81 0.71 -5.17
C ALA A 105 15.91 1.78 -5.34
N HIS A 106 15.75 2.69 -6.31
CA HIS A 106 16.70 3.80 -6.51
C HIS A 106 16.82 4.69 -5.26
N CYS A 107 15.71 5.05 -4.62
CA CYS A 107 15.76 5.86 -3.40
C CYS A 107 16.35 5.07 -2.23
N GLN A 108 16.03 3.77 -2.11
CA GLN A 108 16.55 2.90 -1.07
C GLN A 108 18.07 2.73 -1.19
N GLU A 109 18.59 2.52 -2.40
CA GLU A 109 20.02 2.39 -2.68
C GLU A 109 20.77 3.69 -2.40
N MET A 110 20.26 4.82 -2.92
CA MET A 110 20.93 6.11 -2.79
C MET A 110 20.95 6.65 -1.35
N LEU A 111 19.89 6.38 -0.57
CA LEU A 111 19.77 6.86 0.80
C LEU A 111 20.13 5.79 1.85
N ASN A 112 20.35 4.55 1.42
CA ASN A 112 20.59 3.36 2.24
C ASN A 112 19.55 3.21 3.38
N ARG A 113 18.28 3.48 3.06
CA ARG A 113 17.15 3.54 4.02
C ARG A 113 15.87 3.08 3.34
N HIS A 114 15.01 2.41 4.09
CA HIS A 114 13.71 1.90 3.60
C HIS A 114 12.54 2.82 3.97
N GLU A 115 12.72 3.62 5.01
CA GLU A 115 11.72 4.54 5.52
C GLU A 115 12.37 5.82 6.06
N TRP A 116 11.61 6.90 6.02
CA TRP A 116 11.98 8.15 6.66
C TRP A 116 11.02 8.43 7.81
N LYS A 117 11.56 8.55 9.04
CA LYS A 117 10.78 8.89 10.23
C LYS A 117 10.95 10.37 10.58
N TYR A 118 9.85 11.00 10.98
CA TYR A 118 9.83 12.39 11.41
C TYR A 118 8.91 12.55 12.62
N ASP A 119 9.49 12.94 13.75
CA ASP A 119 8.71 13.20 14.97
C ASP A 119 8.11 14.61 14.91
N MET A 120 6.79 14.70 15.02
CA MET A 120 6.09 15.98 15.05
C MET A 120 5.03 15.98 16.14
N ARG A 121 4.84 17.15 16.76
CA ARG A 121 3.66 17.35 17.61
C ARG A 121 2.45 17.63 16.73
N VAL A 122 1.29 17.07 17.11
CA VAL A 122 0.01 17.30 16.44
C VAL A 122 -1.08 17.51 17.47
N CYS A 123 -2.14 18.25 17.11
CA CYS A 123 -3.29 18.49 17.99
C CYS A 123 -4.60 18.45 17.21
N LYS A 124 -5.68 18.02 17.86
CA LYS A 124 -7.03 17.97 17.26
C LYS A 124 -7.49 19.38 16.89
N ARG A 125 -7.63 19.66 15.59
CA ARG A 125 -8.11 20.94 15.05
C ARG A 125 -8.73 20.73 13.66
N SER A 126 -9.52 21.70 13.24
CA SER A 126 -9.99 21.79 11.87
C SER A 126 -8.88 22.16 10.90
N VAL A 127 -9.00 21.66 9.67
CA VAL A 127 -8.07 21.88 8.57
C VAL A 127 -8.71 22.75 7.48
N CYS A 128 -7.90 23.25 6.55
CA CYS A 128 -8.34 23.99 5.38
C CYS A 128 -9.22 23.15 4.47
N TRP A 129 -9.92 23.82 3.55
CA TRP A 129 -10.86 23.18 2.62
C TRP A 129 -10.19 22.07 1.78
N ASP A 130 -9.01 22.33 1.21
CA ASP A 130 -8.27 21.33 0.42
C ASP A 130 -7.94 20.06 1.23
N CYS A 131 -7.62 20.21 2.51
CA CYS A 131 -7.34 19.07 3.39
C CYS A 131 -8.61 18.31 3.77
N LYS A 132 -9.76 18.98 3.90
CA LYS A 132 -11.04 18.30 4.12
C LYS A 132 -11.41 17.44 2.92
N GLU A 133 -11.28 17.99 1.71
CA GLU A 133 -11.52 17.24 0.48
C GLU A 133 -10.53 16.08 0.31
N ARG A 134 -9.25 16.28 0.67
CA ARG A 134 -8.30 15.18 0.72
C ARG A 134 -8.67 14.11 1.74
N CYS A 135 -9.19 14.45 2.92
CA CYS A 135 -9.62 13.43 3.89
C CYS A 135 -10.72 12.53 3.32
N LYS A 136 -11.70 13.12 2.61
CA LYS A 136 -12.74 12.36 1.90
C LYS A 136 -12.14 11.45 0.83
N TRP A 137 -11.22 11.99 0.03
CA TRP A 137 -10.52 11.22 -0.98
C TRP A 137 -9.71 10.06 -0.38
N GLU A 138 -8.96 10.29 0.71
CA GLU A 138 -8.20 9.22 1.38
C GLU A 138 -9.14 8.12 1.92
N LEU A 139 -10.32 8.49 2.44
CA LEU A 139 -11.34 7.53 2.86
C LEU A 139 -11.85 6.67 1.69
N GLU A 140 -12.15 7.29 0.54
CA GLU A 140 -12.52 6.57 -0.69
C GLU A 140 -11.40 5.63 -1.16
N GLN A 141 -10.14 6.07 -1.09
CA GLN A 141 -9.00 5.21 -1.46
C GLN A 141 -8.85 4.01 -0.53
N GLU A 142 -9.08 4.19 0.78
CA GLU A 142 -9.04 3.07 1.74
C GLU A 142 -10.16 2.06 1.47
N GLN A 143 -11.36 2.52 1.11
CA GLN A 143 -12.48 1.65 0.72
C GLN A 143 -12.15 0.83 -0.54
N LEU A 144 -11.62 1.47 -1.59
CA LEU A 144 -11.25 0.78 -2.83
C LEU A 144 -10.18 -0.29 -2.60
N VAL A 145 -9.15 -0.01 -1.81
CA VAL A 145 -8.11 -1.00 -1.48
C VAL A 145 -8.70 -2.17 -0.68
N HIS A 146 -9.64 -1.89 0.23
CA HIS A 146 -10.32 -2.92 0.99
C HIS A 146 -11.18 -3.81 0.08
N GLU A 147 -11.90 -3.24 -0.87
CA GLU A 147 -12.72 -3.99 -1.84
C GLU A 147 -11.86 -4.88 -2.75
N GLU A 148 -10.75 -4.35 -3.28
CA GLU A 148 -9.83 -5.14 -4.11
C GLU A 148 -9.18 -6.30 -3.36
N THR A 149 -8.82 -6.10 -2.09
CA THR A 149 -8.23 -7.15 -1.25
C THR A 149 -9.26 -8.19 -0.84
N ALA A 150 -10.50 -7.79 -0.55
CA ALA A 150 -11.61 -8.70 -0.32
C ALA A 150 -11.92 -9.54 -1.57
N ALA A 151 -12.01 -8.92 -2.75
CA ALA A 151 -12.26 -9.62 -4.01
C ALA A 151 -11.15 -10.64 -4.35
N LYS A 152 -9.88 -10.31 -4.07
CA LYS A 152 -8.75 -11.25 -4.24
C LYS A 152 -8.79 -12.40 -3.24
N ALA A 153 -9.20 -12.14 -1.99
CA ALA A 153 -9.36 -13.17 -0.97
C ALA A 153 -10.50 -14.14 -1.29
N ASP A 154 -11.63 -13.63 -1.81
CA ASP A 154 -12.77 -14.46 -2.22
C ASP A 154 -12.48 -15.25 -3.50
N GLY A 155 -11.76 -14.67 -4.47
CA GLY A 155 -11.28 -15.41 -5.64
C GLY A 155 -10.31 -16.56 -5.28
N ASN A 156 -9.51 -16.38 -4.23
CA ASN A 156 -8.61 -17.41 -3.73
C ASN A 156 -9.35 -18.54 -2.98
N ARG A 157 -10.46 -18.23 -2.30
CA ARG A 157 -11.34 -19.25 -1.67
C ARG A 157 -12.11 -20.06 -2.70
N TYR A 158 -12.68 -19.41 -3.71
CA TYR A 158 -13.40 -20.10 -4.79
C TYR A 158 -12.52 -21.10 -5.54
N ARG A 159 -11.23 -20.79 -5.73
CA ARG A 159 -10.26 -21.71 -6.36
C ARG A 159 -9.88 -22.91 -5.48
N ALA A 160 -9.94 -22.79 -4.16
CA ALA A 160 -9.59 -23.89 -3.24
C ALA A 160 -10.69 -24.95 -3.14
N ASP A 161 -11.96 -24.55 -3.29
CA ASP A 161 -13.11 -25.49 -3.24
C ASP A 161 -13.38 -26.19 -4.59
N SER A 162 -12.80 -25.74 -5.71
CA SER A 162 -12.95 -26.38 -7.02
C SER A 162 -11.93 -27.51 -7.31
N VAL A 163 -11.12 -27.94 -6.35
CA VAL A 163 -10.08 -28.99 -6.55
C VAL A 163 -10.54 -30.39 -6.07
N LEU A 164 -11.76 -30.53 -5.53
CA LEU A 164 -12.28 -31.82 -5.05
C LEU A 164 -13.65 -32.22 -5.64
N GLN A 165 -14.02 -31.68 -6.80
CA GLN A 165 -15.27 -32.06 -7.49
C GLN A 165 -15.03 -32.40 -8.96
N ASP A 166 -14.31 -33.50 -9.20
CA ASP A 166 -14.46 -34.36 -10.38
C ASP A 166 -14.74 -35.77 -9.80
N GLU A 167 -16.00 -36.20 -9.74
CA GLU A 167 -16.63 -37.12 -10.70
C GLU A 167 -16.03 -38.54 -10.75
N GLU A 168 -16.53 -39.44 -9.90
CA GLU A 168 -16.60 -40.88 -10.20
C GLU A 168 -18.02 -41.36 -9.83
N PRO A 169 -18.77 -41.96 -10.77
CA PRO A 169 -18.54 -43.35 -11.12
C PRO A 169 -18.77 -43.63 -12.62
N GLU A 170 -17.76 -43.42 -13.48
CA GLU A 170 -17.78 -43.95 -14.86
C GLU A 170 -16.49 -44.72 -15.23
N GLU A 171 -15.59 -45.00 -14.29
CA GLU A 171 -14.37 -45.77 -14.58
C GLU A 171 -14.57 -47.30 -14.65
N GLU A 172 -15.61 -47.86 -14.01
CA GLU A 172 -15.81 -49.33 -14.02
C GLU A 172 -16.25 -49.90 -15.38
N HIS A 173 -16.81 -49.10 -16.29
CA HIS A 173 -17.31 -49.61 -17.58
C HIS A 173 -16.28 -49.48 -18.73
N MET A 174 -15.19 -48.74 -18.55
CA MET A 174 -14.15 -48.55 -19.58
C MET A 174 -13.02 -49.61 -19.50
N MET A 175 -12.88 -50.29 -18.36
CA MET A 175 -11.83 -51.29 -18.11
C MET A 175 -12.13 -52.70 -18.68
N GLN A 176 -13.31 -52.93 -19.27
CA GLN A 176 -13.70 -54.26 -19.77
C GLN A 176 -13.52 -54.47 -21.29
N LYS A 177 -13.01 -53.47 -22.03
CA LYS A 177 -12.95 -53.50 -23.50
C LYS A 177 -11.58 -53.41 -24.14
N ILE A 178 -10.50 -53.30 -23.38
CA ILE A 178 -9.15 -53.20 -23.94
C ILE A 178 -8.28 -54.29 -23.31
N GLY A 179 -8.22 -55.44 -23.97
CA GLY A 179 -7.30 -56.52 -23.63
C GLY A 179 -5.87 -56.09 -23.93
N ILE A 180 -5.16 -55.64 -22.89
CA ILE A 180 -3.72 -55.39 -22.96
C ILE A 180 -3.06 -56.08 -21.76
N GLU A 181 -2.10 -56.92 -22.09
CA GLU A 181 -1.36 -57.82 -21.22
C GLU A 181 -0.52 -57.04 -20.20
N GLN A 182 -0.46 -57.55 -18.97
CA GLN A 182 0.31 -56.97 -17.87
C GLN A 182 1.82 -57.21 -18.09
N GLU A 183 2.55 -56.20 -18.52
CA GLU A 183 4.00 -56.14 -18.27
C GLU A 183 4.27 -55.27 -17.03
N ARG A 184 4.86 -55.91 -16.01
CA ARG A 184 5.28 -55.30 -14.75
C ARG A 184 6.32 -54.21 -15.00
N SER A 185 5.96 -52.95 -14.76
CA SER A 185 6.93 -51.86 -14.65
C SER A 185 7.62 -51.89 -13.28
N MET A 186 8.91 -52.22 -13.27
CA MET A 186 9.81 -52.11 -12.12
C MET A 186 10.05 -50.64 -11.74
N SER A 187 10.22 -50.36 -10.44
CA SER A 187 10.41 -49.02 -9.90
C SER A 187 11.85 -48.48 -10.04
N PRO A 188 12.06 -47.14 -10.12
CA PRO A 188 13.31 -46.54 -10.62
C PRO A 188 14.40 -46.30 -9.54
N ILE A 189 14.73 -47.29 -8.71
CA ILE A 189 15.72 -47.09 -7.62
C ILE A 189 17.01 -47.94 -7.76
N GLU A 190 17.10 -48.86 -8.72
CA GLU A 190 18.30 -49.73 -8.87
C GLU A 190 19.25 -49.34 -10.02
N ALA A 191 19.18 -48.11 -10.54
CA ALA A 191 19.93 -47.71 -11.74
C ALA A 191 21.15 -46.81 -11.52
N ILE A 192 21.62 -46.57 -10.30
CA ILE A 192 22.85 -45.80 -10.06
C ILE A 192 23.68 -46.45 -8.95
N GLY A 193 24.72 -47.18 -9.37
CA GLY A 193 25.70 -47.83 -8.50
C GLY A 193 26.43 -46.86 -7.57
N GLY A 194 26.72 -47.36 -6.37
CA GLY A 194 27.26 -46.63 -5.24
C GLY A 194 28.61 -45.97 -5.48
N ILE A 195 28.84 -44.90 -4.73
CA ILE A 195 29.99 -43.99 -4.82
C ILE A 195 31.25 -44.57 -4.15
N GLU A 196 31.17 -45.78 -3.59
CA GLU A 196 32.30 -46.43 -2.90
C GLU A 196 33.35 -47.02 -3.86
N GLU A 197 33.01 -47.24 -5.14
CA GLU A 197 33.95 -47.79 -6.14
C GLU A 197 34.88 -46.72 -6.75
N ARG A 198 34.77 -45.45 -6.34
CA ARG A 198 35.55 -44.32 -6.89
C ARG A 198 36.77 -43.90 -6.07
N LEU A 199 37.06 -44.59 -4.97
CA LEU A 199 38.17 -44.26 -4.06
C LEU A 199 39.34 -45.26 -4.06
N GLU A 200 39.25 -46.38 -4.79
CA GLU A 200 40.34 -47.38 -4.84
C GLU A 200 41.31 -47.21 -6.03
N SER A 201 41.03 -46.31 -6.97
CA SER A 201 41.92 -46.09 -8.14
C SER A 201 43.08 -45.12 -7.87
N ARG A 202 43.36 -44.76 -6.61
CA ARG A 202 44.35 -43.74 -6.29
C ARG A 202 45.28 -44.14 -5.14
N THR A 203 45.97 -45.26 -5.30
CA THR A 203 47.21 -45.57 -4.57
C THR A 203 48.10 -46.56 -5.33
N VAL A 204 49.42 -46.41 -5.15
CA VAL A 204 50.57 -47.24 -5.61
C VAL A 204 51.15 -46.82 -6.98
N VAL A 205 52.09 -45.85 -7.04
CA VAL A 205 53.55 -45.86 -6.73
C VAL A 205 54.41 -46.32 -7.91
N ALA A 206 55.22 -45.39 -8.44
CA ALA A 206 56.69 -45.49 -8.60
C ALA A 206 57.20 -44.23 -9.32
#